data_AF-A0A561F1V8-F1
#
_entry.id   AF-A0A561F1V8-F1
#
_cell.length_a   1.000
_cell.length_b   1.000
_cell.length_c   1.000
_cell.angle_alpha   90.00
_cell.angle_beta   90.00
_cell.angle_gamma   90.00
#
_symmetry.space_group_name_H-M   'P 1'
#
loop_
_entity.id
_entity.type
_entity.pdbx_description
1 polymer ?
#
loop_
_entity_poly.entity_id
_entity_poly.type
_entity_poly.pdbx_seq_one_letter_code
_entity_poly.pdbx_strand_id
1 'polypeptide(L)'
;MRTRVRTPGQNGSRERGFGSLKYEKLFLEEIPDALDLVRHAEDYRLEYNTLRPHEALAWNRPHDVHTGLADPLVPDFPEPQSLPIT
;
A
#
# COMPACT_ATOMS: atom_id res chain seq x y z
N MET A 1 17.75 -5.45 4.58
CA MET A 1 18.02 -5.07 6.00
C MET A 1 17.01 -5.79 6.90
N ARG A 2 17.45 -6.61 7.86
CA ARG A 2 16.56 -7.35 8.77
C ARG A 2 16.51 -6.63 10.12
N THR A 3 15.33 -6.20 10.56
CA THR A 3 15.16 -5.56 11.87
C THR A 3 15.40 -6.57 12.98
N ARG A 4 15.96 -6.12 14.12
CA ARG A 4 16.17 -6.97 15.29
C ARG A 4 14.84 -7.57 15.75
N VAL A 5 14.90 -8.80 16.27
CA VAL A 5 13.73 -9.53 16.75
C VAL A 5 13.11 -8.79 17.95
N ARG A 6 11.76 -8.72 18.00
CA ARG A 6 10.98 -8.10 19.09
C ARG A 6 11.40 -6.65 19.37
N THR A 7 11.60 -5.87 18.32
CA THR A 7 11.92 -4.44 18.44
C THR A 7 10.85 -3.61 17.73
N PRO A 8 9.71 -3.34 18.41
CA PRO A 8 8.65 -2.48 17.87
C PRO A 8 9.18 -1.09 17.51
N GLY A 9 8.56 -0.45 16.52
CA GLY A 9 8.95 0.89 16.05
C GLY A 9 10.19 0.91 15.16
N GLN A 10 10.90 -0.23 15.03
CA GLN A 10 12.05 -0.35 14.14
C GLN A 10 11.69 -0.89 12.75
N ASN A 11 10.44 -1.34 12.55
CA ASN A 11 9.94 -1.80 11.26
C ASN A 11 8.73 -0.98 10.82
N GLY A 12 8.89 0.34 10.79
CA GLY A 12 7.82 1.29 10.53
C GLY A 12 7.08 1.04 9.21
N SER A 13 7.76 0.58 8.15
CA SER A 13 7.09 0.25 6.88
C SER A 13 6.08 -0.89 7.04
N ARG A 14 6.46 -2.00 7.69
CA ARG A 14 5.53 -3.12 7.93
C ARG A 14 4.44 -2.76 8.92
N GLU A 15 4.81 -2.08 10.00
CA GLU A 15 3.88 -1.64 11.04
C GLU A 15 2.82 -0.69 10.45
N ARG A 16 3.22 0.26 9.60
CA ARG A 16 2.29 1.14 8.88
C ARG A 16 1.39 0.37 7.90
N GLY A 17 1.95 -0.55 7.12
CA GLY A 17 1.16 -1.36 6.19
C GLY A 17 0.05 -2.15 6.89
N PHE A 18 0.35 -2.77 8.04
CA PHE A 18 -0.67 -3.43 8.85
C PHE A 18 -1.67 -2.46 9.49
N GLY A 19 -1.23 -1.25 9.84
CA GLY A 19 -2.12 -0.19 10.30
C GLY A 19 -3.16 0.17 9.25
N SER A 20 -2.73 0.49 8.03
CA SER A 20 -3.62 0.85 6.93
C SER A 20 -4.61 -0.27 6.59
N LEU A 21 -4.17 -1.53 6.47
CA LEU A 21 -5.07 -2.67 6.25
C LEU A 21 -6.19 -2.75 7.30
N LYS A 22 -5.84 -2.57 8.58
CA LYS A 22 -6.81 -2.69 9.67
C LYS A 22 -7.83 -1.55 9.65
N TYR A 23 -7.36 -0.31 9.61
CA TYR A 23 -8.23 0.86 9.75
C TYR A 23 -9.03 1.17 8.48
N GLU A 24 -8.50 0.87 7.30
CA GLU A 24 -9.16 1.18 6.03
C GLU A 24 -10.05 0.03 5.53
N LYS A 25 -9.88 -1.20 6.05
CA LYS A 25 -10.67 -2.36 5.61
C LYS A 25 -11.19 -3.20 6.76
N LEU A 26 -10.30 -3.84 7.53
CA LEU A 26 -10.74 -4.91 8.45
C LEU A 26 -11.62 -4.44 9.61
N PHE A 27 -11.47 -3.20 10.08
CA PHE A 27 -12.30 -2.64 11.15
C PHE A 27 -13.62 -2.03 10.66
N LEU A 28 -13.80 -1.88 9.34
CA LEU A 28 -14.99 -1.29 8.74
C LEU A 28 -16.02 -2.33 8.27
N GLU A 29 -15.59 -3.57 8.10
CA GLU A 29 -16.37 -4.63 7.46
C GLU A 29 -16.82 -5.67 8.50
N GLU A 30 -17.98 -6.29 8.26
CA GLU A 30 -18.38 -7.48 9.00
C GLU A 30 -17.61 -8.69 8.46
N ILE A 31 -16.94 -9.42 9.35
CA ILE A 31 -16.09 -10.56 9.00
C ILE A 31 -16.51 -11.75 9.87
N PRO A 32 -17.47 -12.57 9.41
CA PRO A 32 -18.07 -13.63 10.22
C PRO A 32 -17.14 -14.84 10.39
N ASP A 33 -16.20 -15.04 9.47
CA ASP A 33 -15.26 -16.16 9.52
C ASP A 33 -13.87 -15.84 8.92
N ALA A 34 -12.98 -16.83 9.00
CA ALA A 34 -11.61 -16.70 8.54
C ALA A 34 -11.47 -16.65 7.02
N LEU A 35 -12.40 -17.22 6.26
CA LEU A 35 -12.38 -17.15 4.79
C LEU A 35 -12.72 -15.73 4.33
N ASP A 36 -13.71 -15.11 4.96
CA ASP A 36 -14.00 -13.70 4.72
C ASP A 36 -12.82 -12.80 5.12
N LEU A 37 -12.16 -13.07 6.24
CA LEU A 37 -10.96 -12.32 6.63
C LEU A 37 -9.89 -12.37 5.54
N VAL A 38 -9.61 -13.57 5.00
CA VAL A 38 -8.63 -13.75 3.92
C VAL A 38 -9.07 -12.97 2.69
N ARG A 39 -10.34 -13.07 2.29
CA ARG A 39 -10.87 -12.34 1.13
C ARG A 39 -10.69 -10.83 1.29
N HIS A 40 -11.12 -10.25 2.40
CA HIS A 40 -10.97 -8.80 2.66
C HIS A 40 -9.50 -8.35 2.68
N ALA A 41 -8.60 -9.15 3.25
CA ALA A 41 -7.17 -8.84 3.27
C ALA A 41 -6.52 -8.93 1.88
N GLU A 42 -6.92 -9.91 1.08
CA GLU A 42 -6.46 -10.12 -0.30
C GLU A 42 -6.95 -9.00 -1.23
N ASP A 43 -8.23 -8.66 -1.16
CA ASP A 43 -8.82 -7.55 -1.92
C ASP A 43 -8.08 -6.23 -1.62
N TYR A 44 -7.83 -5.95 -0.34
CA TYR A 44 -7.06 -4.77 0.07
C TYR A 44 -5.62 -4.80 -0.46
N ARG A 45 -4.94 -5.95 -0.38
CA ARG A 45 -3.56 -6.09 -0.88
C ARG A 45 -3.50 -5.84 -2.39
N LEU A 46 -4.45 -6.36 -3.15
CA LEU A 46 -4.55 -6.17 -4.59
C LEU A 46 -4.74 -4.68 -4.90
N GLU A 47 -5.73 -4.04 -4.27
CA GLU A 47 -6.03 -2.63 -4.47
C GLU A 47 -4.84 -1.73 -4.11
N TYR A 48 -4.23 -1.95 -2.95
CA TYR A 48 -3.09 -1.17 -2.44
C TYR A 48 -1.88 -1.22 -3.39
N ASN A 49 -1.58 -2.40 -3.94
CA ASN A 49 -0.39 -2.61 -4.75
C ASN A 49 -0.60 -2.27 -6.23
N THR A 50 -1.81 -2.50 -6.76
CA THR A 50 -2.04 -2.48 -8.22
C THR A 50 -2.95 -1.36 -8.69
N LEU A 51 -3.68 -0.67 -7.80
CA LEU A 51 -4.61 0.39 -8.18
C LEU A 51 -4.25 1.73 -7.54
N ARG A 52 -3.86 1.74 -6.27
CA ARG A 52 -3.60 2.99 -5.53
C ARG A 52 -2.21 3.57 -5.86
N PRO A 53 -2.13 4.82 -6.31
CA PRO A 53 -0.87 5.56 -6.42
C PRO A 53 -0.38 6.01 -5.04
N HIS A 54 0.93 5.98 -4.80
CA HIS A 54 1.52 6.37 -3.52
C HIS A 54 2.42 7.58 -3.69
N GLU A 55 2.18 8.64 -2.92
CA GLU A 55 2.97 9.88 -2.97
C GLU A 55 4.48 9.63 -2.79
N ALA A 56 4.83 8.71 -1.87
CA ALA A 56 6.23 8.33 -1.62
C ALA A 56 6.93 7.61 -2.80
N LEU A 57 6.17 7.20 -3.81
CA LEU A 57 6.63 6.56 -5.04
C LEU A 57 6.36 7.44 -6.26
N ALA A 58 6.41 8.76 -6.10
CA ALA A 58 6.09 9.73 -7.14
C ALA A 58 4.68 9.53 -7.74
N TRP A 59 3.73 9.07 -6.92
CA TRP A 59 2.37 8.68 -7.33
C TRP A 59 2.29 7.46 -8.25
N ASN A 60 3.33 6.63 -8.31
CA ASN A 60 3.29 5.35 -8.99
C ASN A 60 2.65 4.27 -8.10
N ARG A 61 2.25 3.17 -8.74
CA ARG A 61 1.71 1.99 -8.04
C ARG A 61 2.84 1.12 -7.48
N PRO A 62 2.73 0.58 -6.25
CA PRO A 62 3.80 -0.21 -5.65
C PRO A 62 4.22 -1.43 -6.47
N HIS A 63 3.27 -2.09 -7.14
CA HIS A 63 3.54 -3.23 -8.01
C HIS A 63 4.42 -2.85 -9.21
N ASP A 64 4.16 -1.72 -9.83
CA ASP A 64 4.85 -1.29 -11.06
C ASP A 64 6.29 -0.86 -10.74
N VAL A 65 6.49 -0.19 -9.61
CA VAL A 65 7.84 0.06 -9.07
C VAL A 65 8.57 -1.24 -8.75
N HIS A 66 7.91 -2.19 -8.08
CA HIS A 66 8.54 -3.46 -7.69
C HIS A 66 8.97 -4.31 -8.89
N THR A 67 8.17 -4.30 -9.96
CA THR A 67 8.43 -5.05 -11.21
C THR A 67 9.34 -4.29 -12.18
N GLY A 68 9.70 -3.04 -11.88
CA GLY A 68 10.56 -2.20 -12.72
C GLY A 68 9.85 -1.59 -13.93
N LEU A 69 8.51 -1.58 -13.93
CA LEU A 69 7.69 -0.91 -14.94
C LEU A 69 7.65 0.61 -14.73
N ALA A 70 7.87 1.08 -13.50
CA ALA A 70 7.90 2.49 -13.13
C ALA A 70 9.14 2.85 -12.28
N ASP A 71 9.69 4.05 -12.46
CA ASP A 71 10.75 4.58 -11.61
C ASP A 71 10.12 5.21 -10.36
N PRO A 72 10.53 4.85 -9.12
CA PRO A 72 9.93 5.39 -7.90
C PRO A 72 10.08 6.90 -7.72
N LEU A 73 10.92 7.56 -8.52
CA LEU A 73 11.21 9.00 -8.46
C LEU A 73 10.62 9.78 -9.65
N VAL A 74 10.05 9.11 -10.65
CA VAL A 74 9.47 9.74 -11.85
C VAL A 74 8.02 9.30 -11.99
N PRO A 75 7.04 10.24 -11.97
CA PRO A 75 5.63 9.90 -12.13
C PRO A 75 5.32 9.26 -13.49
N ASP A 76 4.47 8.24 -13.51
CA ASP A 76 4.07 7.47 -14.70
C ASP A 76 2.65 7.80 -15.21
N PHE A 77 2.11 8.96 -14.85
CA PHE A 77 0.72 9.33 -15.14
C PHE A 77 0.37 9.13 -16.63
N PRO A 78 -0.76 8.45 -16.93
CA PRO A 78 -1.18 8.21 -18.31
C PRO A 78 -1.58 9.50 -19.06
N GLU A 79 -1.81 10.60 -18.34
CA GLU A 79 -2.06 11.95 -18.87
C GLU A 79 -1.30 12.96 -17.98
N PRO A 80 -0.69 14.03 -18.53
CA PRO A 80 -0.06 15.06 -17.73
C PRO A 80 -1.12 15.80 -16.88
N GLN A 81 -1.22 15.44 -15.60
CA GLN A 81 -2.09 16.14 -14.66
C GLN A 81 -1.37 17.37 -14.11
N SER A 82 -2.01 18.53 -14.24
CA SER A 82 -1.59 19.75 -13.56
C SER A 82 -1.74 19.55 -12.06
N LEU A 83 -0.64 19.38 -11.34
CA LEU A 83 -0.66 19.36 -9.88
C LEU A 83 -1.11 20.75 -9.38
N PRO A 84 -1.95 20.83 -8.33
CA PRO A 84 -2.34 22.12 -7.76
C PRO A 84 -1.09 22.86 -7.30
N ILE A 85 -0.89 24.06 -7.84
CA ILE A 85 0.20 24.94 -7.45
C ILE A 85 -0.20 25.60 -6.13
N THR A 86 0.64 25.48 -5.09
CA THR A 86 0.42 26.16 -3.79
C THR A 86 0.77 27.63 -3.87
#